data_AF-A0A2K8SYT4-F1
#
_entry.id   AF-A0A2K8SYT4-F1
#
_cell.length_a   1.000
_cell.length_b   1.000
_cell.length_c   1.000
_cell.angle_alpha   90.00
_cell.angle_beta   90.00
_cell.angle_gamma   90.00
#
_symmetry.space_group_name_H-M   'P 1'
#
loop_
_entity.id
_entity.type
_entity.pdbx_description
1 polymer ?
#
loop_
_entity_poly.entity_id
_entity_poly.type
_entity_poly.pdbx_seq_one_letter_code
_entity_poly.pdbx_strand_id
1 'polypeptide(L)'
;MTKDKAQMSNIFRELLKKVGSGNHTGENLTRAEAATATKMMLLGEATPAQIGAFLIAHRIKRPTGEELAGMLDAYDELGPKLQPIVSRRPAITLGIPYDGRTRTAPISPVTALLLAAVGQPVVMHGGDRLPTKYGLPLIDIWQGLGVDWTVLPLAKTQQVFEQTGIGFIYLPQHFPLTNSIWEYRDQLGKRPPLATMELIWCPYAGDAHVIAGFVHPPTEGMFQIALGLRGVTKFTLVKGLEGSCDLPRDRTAIISLSSSVASQEVERLHLVPRDYGFTTKNVPLGTTEELVADIQKVLAGEPGELMQTALWNGGFYLWRSGICRDMPEGLAKAEELLTNGAVAAKLQELSQLVNSLSAAFVPV
;
A
#
# COMPACT_ATOMS: atom_id res chain seq x y z
N MET A 1 -16.51 -32.69 -9.68
CA MET A 1 -16.30 -31.37 -10.30
C MET A 1 -17.49 -31.11 -11.22
N THR A 2 -18.20 -29.99 -11.08
CA THR A 2 -19.33 -29.66 -11.96
C THR A 2 -18.82 -29.42 -13.39
N LYS A 3 -19.69 -29.57 -14.41
CA LYS A 3 -19.32 -29.35 -15.83
C LYS A 3 -18.74 -27.94 -16.04
N ASP A 4 -19.31 -26.94 -15.38
CA ASP A 4 -18.85 -25.54 -15.47
C ASP A 4 -17.44 -25.35 -14.89
N LYS A 5 -17.13 -25.99 -13.76
CA LYS A 5 -15.78 -25.91 -13.16
C LYS A 5 -14.72 -26.58 -14.03
N ALA A 6 -15.08 -27.64 -14.76
CA ALA A 6 -14.20 -28.28 -15.74
C ALA A 6 -13.94 -27.38 -16.96
N GLN A 7 -14.95 -26.66 -17.42
CA GLN A 7 -14.80 -25.69 -18.51
C GLN A 7 -13.90 -24.51 -18.09
N MET A 8 -14.13 -23.93 -16.90
CA MET A 8 -13.31 -22.84 -16.38
C MET A 8 -11.85 -23.27 -16.18
N SER A 9 -11.60 -24.47 -15.65
CA SER A 9 -10.23 -24.98 -15.52
C SER A 9 -9.51 -25.11 -16.87
N ASN A 10 -10.23 -25.45 -17.95
CA ASN A 10 -9.64 -25.49 -19.30
C ASN A 10 -9.32 -24.10 -19.85
N ILE A 11 -10.18 -23.10 -19.62
CA ILE A 11 -9.92 -21.71 -20.00
C ILE A 11 -8.65 -21.19 -19.31
N PHE A 12 -8.53 -21.42 -18.00
CA PHE A 12 -7.36 -20.98 -17.24
C PHE A 12 -6.07 -21.64 -17.73
N ARG A 13 -6.15 -22.90 -18.15
CA ARG A 13 -5.00 -23.63 -18.70
C ARG A 13 -4.43 -22.96 -19.94
N GLU A 14 -5.26 -22.38 -20.80
CA GLU A 14 -4.77 -21.66 -21.99
C GLU A 14 -4.04 -20.36 -21.61
N LEU A 15 -4.53 -19.63 -20.59
CA LEU A 15 -3.83 -18.47 -20.02
C LEU A 15 -2.48 -18.88 -19.41
N LEU A 16 -2.45 -20.00 -18.68
CA LEU A 16 -1.22 -20.56 -18.12
C LEU A 16 -0.21 -20.94 -19.20
N LYS A 17 -0.65 -21.55 -20.31
CA LYS A 17 0.25 -21.91 -21.43
C LYS A 17 0.92 -20.68 -22.04
N LYS A 18 0.18 -19.58 -22.23
CA LYS A 18 0.75 -18.32 -22.75
C LYS A 18 1.88 -17.82 -21.87
N VAL A 19 1.65 -17.76 -20.56
CA VAL A 19 2.63 -17.24 -19.61
C VAL A 19 3.79 -18.23 -19.34
N GLY A 20 3.52 -19.53 -19.43
CA GLY A 20 4.43 -20.60 -19.01
C GLY A 20 5.12 -21.38 -20.11
N SER A 21 5.03 -20.97 -21.39
CA SER A 21 5.63 -21.72 -22.51
C SER A 21 7.17 -21.67 -22.55
N GLY A 22 7.80 -20.73 -21.84
CA GLY A 22 9.26 -20.62 -21.70
C GLY A 22 9.79 -19.21 -22.01
N ASN A 23 11.09 -18.98 -21.77
CA ASN A 23 11.69 -17.64 -21.84
C ASN A 23 11.61 -16.97 -23.22
N HIS A 24 11.55 -17.76 -24.31
CA HIS A 24 11.56 -17.25 -25.68
C HIS A 24 10.22 -17.42 -26.41
N THR A 25 9.27 -18.12 -25.80
CA THR A 25 7.95 -18.43 -26.38
C THR A 25 6.81 -17.90 -25.52
N GLY A 26 7.13 -17.38 -24.33
CA GLY A 26 6.16 -16.80 -23.40
C GLY A 26 5.52 -15.58 -24.02
N GLU A 27 4.19 -15.54 -23.98
CA GLU A 27 3.40 -14.41 -24.44
C GLU A 27 2.96 -13.57 -23.24
N ASN A 28 2.87 -12.27 -23.45
CA ASN A 28 2.19 -11.39 -22.51
C ASN A 28 0.69 -11.60 -22.63
N LEU A 29 0.00 -11.63 -21.49
CA LEU A 29 -1.45 -11.52 -21.49
C LEU A 29 -1.84 -10.09 -21.86
N THR A 30 -2.91 -9.98 -22.62
CA THR A 30 -3.62 -8.69 -22.77
C THR A 30 -4.23 -8.27 -21.44
N ARG A 31 -4.61 -6.99 -21.31
CA ARG A 31 -5.31 -6.47 -20.12
C ARG A 31 -6.53 -7.33 -19.74
N ALA A 32 -7.35 -7.69 -20.73
CA ALA A 32 -8.56 -8.50 -20.52
C ALA A 32 -8.25 -9.93 -20.07
N GLU A 33 -7.20 -10.55 -20.62
CA GLU A 33 -6.75 -11.87 -20.21
C GLU A 33 -6.18 -11.87 -18.80
N ALA A 34 -5.39 -10.86 -18.44
CA ALA A 34 -4.86 -10.71 -17.08
C ALA A 34 -5.98 -10.48 -16.05
N ALA A 35 -7.01 -9.69 -16.40
CA ALA A 35 -8.21 -9.55 -15.57
C ALA A 35 -8.93 -10.89 -15.40
N THR A 36 -9.16 -11.61 -16.50
CA THR A 36 -9.80 -12.92 -16.49
C THR A 36 -9.04 -13.93 -15.62
N ALA A 37 -7.72 -14.06 -15.82
CA ALA A 37 -6.87 -14.93 -15.00
C ALA A 37 -6.99 -14.57 -13.51
N THR A 38 -6.93 -13.29 -13.18
CA THR A 38 -7.00 -12.82 -11.78
C THR A 38 -8.35 -13.15 -11.14
N LYS A 39 -9.46 -12.94 -11.84
CA LYS A 39 -10.80 -13.32 -11.34
C LYS A 39 -10.92 -14.81 -11.11
N MET A 40 -10.48 -15.63 -12.06
CA MET A 40 -10.53 -17.09 -11.93
C MET A 40 -9.69 -17.61 -10.77
N MET A 41 -8.55 -16.95 -10.47
CA MET A 41 -7.74 -17.24 -9.28
C MET A 41 -8.48 -16.86 -7.99
N LEU A 42 -9.03 -15.64 -7.91
CA LEU A 42 -9.75 -15.14 -6.72
C LEU A 42 -11.04 -15.93 -6.42
N LEU A 43 -11.76 -16.37 -7.45
CA LEU A 43 -13.01 -17.13 -7.33
C LEU A 43 -12.79 -18.64 -7.15
N GLY A 44 -11.55 -19.12 -7.16
CA GLY A 44 -11.25 -20.56 -7.01
C GLY A 44 -11.74 -21.45 -8.16
N GLU A 45 -11.84 -20.86 -9.37
CA GLU A 45 -12.28 -21.54 -10.58
C GLU A 45 -11.14 -22.34 -11.23
N ALA A 46 -9.90 -21.86 -11.09
CA ALA A 46 -8.69 -22.60 -11.42
C ALA A 46 -8.30 -23.57 -10.29
N THR A 47 -7.66 -24.68 -10.63
CA THR A 47 -7.19 -25.64 -9.61
C THR A 47 -5.97 -25.10 -8.86
N PRO A 48 -5.71 -25.53 -7.61
CA PRO A 48 -4.53 -25.09 -6.86
C PRO A 48 -3.20 -25.28 -7.62
N ALA A 49 -3.07 -26.40 -8.35
CA ALA A 49 -1.90 -26.68 -9.17
C ALA A 49 -1.75 -25.67 -10.34
N GLN A 50 -2.87 -25.31 -10.99
CA GLN A 50 -2.87 -24.31 -12.05
C GLN A 50 -2.51 -22.93 -11.52
N ILE A 51 -3.07 -22.53 -10.38
CA ILE A 51 -2.77 -21.24 -9.74
C ILE A 51 -1.30 -21.17 -9.35
N GLY A 52 -0.78 -22.17 -8.66
CA GLY A 52 0.64 -22.22 -8.27
C GLY A 52 1.59 -22.14 -9.47
N ALA A 53 1.30 -22.92 -10.54
CA ALA A 53 2.06 -22.86 -11.78
C ALA A 53 2.00 -21.48 -12.45
N PHE A 54 0.83 -20.85 -12.48
CA PHE A 54 0.65 -19.52 -13.06
C PHE A 54 1.45 -18.46 -12.31
N LEU A 55 1.35 -18.44 -10.98
CA LEU A 55 2.05 -17.45 -10.15
C LEU A 55 3.58 -17.50 -10.34
N ILE A 56 4.16 -18.71 -10.45
CA ILE A 56 5.60 -18.88 -10.66
C ILE A 56 6.01 -18.61 -12.11
N ALA A 57 5.27 -19.13 -13.10
CA ALA A 57 5.54 -18.86 -14.50
C ALA A 57 5.49 -17.35 -14.79
N HIS A 58 4.47 -16.67 -14.29
CA HIS A 58 4.30 -15.22 -14.47
C HIS A 58 5.39 -14.42 -13.75
N ARG A 59 5.81 -14.87 -12.57
CA ARG A 59 6.97 -14.29 -11.87
C ARG A 59 8.25 -14.39 -12.70
N ILE A 60 8.52 -15.54 -13.31
CA ILE A 60 9.73 -15.78 -14.12
C ILE A 60 9.68 -14.93 -15.40
N LYS A 61 8.54 -14.93 -16.11
CA LYS A 61 8.30 -14.08 -17.29
C LYS A 61 8.47 -12.59 -16.98
N ARG A 62 8.06 -12.21 -15.76
CA ARG A 62 7.79 -10.84 -15.29
C ARG A 62 6.52 -10.26 -15.91
N PRO A 63 5.68 -9.58 -15.10
CA PRO A 63 4.47 -8.97 -15.62
C PRO A 63 4.80 -7.75 -16.49
N THR A 64 3.87 -7.35 -17.36
CA THR A 64 3.88 -6.04 -18.03
C THR A 64 2.96 -5.07 -17.27
N GLY A 65 3.08 -3.76 -17.54
CA GLY A 65 2.14 -2.77 -16.99
C GLY A 65 0.69 -3.00 -17.43
N GLU A 66 0.48 -3.52 -18.64
CA GLU A 66 -0.85 -3.89 -19.13
C GLU A 66 -1.45 -5.07 -18.34
N GLU A 67 -0.63 -6.07 -18.00
CA GLU A 67 -1.05 -7.19 -17.16
C GLU A 67 -1.39 -6.72 -15.74
N LEU A 68 -0.61 -5.78 -15.17
CA LEU A 68 -0.93 -5.18 -13.87
C LEU A 68 -2.24 -4.39 -13.91
N ALA A 69 -2.53 -3.65 -15.00
CA ALA A 69 -3.81 -2.96 -15.17
C ALA A 69 -4.99 -3.95 -15.19
N GLY A 70 -4.84 -5.09 -15.88
CA GLY A 70 -5.86 -6.15 -15.89
C GLY A 70 -6.07 -6.76 -14.51
N MET A 71 -5.01 -7.03 -13.76
CA MET A 71 -5.11 -7.49 -12.37
C MET A 71 -5.86 -6.48 -11.49
N LEU A 72 -5.59 -5.18 -11.66
CA LEU A 72 -6.33 -4.12 -10.97
C LEU A 72 -7.80 -4.09 -11.39
N ASP A 73 -8.16 -4.42 -12.64
CA ASP A 73 -9.56 -4.47 -13.09
C ASP A 73 -10.33 -5.55 -12.33
N ALA A 74 -9.71 -6.72 -12.14
CA ALA A 74 -10.28 -7.78 -11.31
C ALA A 74 -10.45 -7.38 -9.85
N TYR A 75 -9.46 -6.68 -9.26
CA TYR A 75 -9.56 -6.15 -7.90
C TYR A 75 -10.62 -5.06 -7.78
N ASP A 76 -10.84 -4.27 -8.84
CA ASP A 76 -11.87 -3.23 -8.87
C ASP A 76 -13.28 -3.80 -8.95
N GLU A 77 -13.45 -4.91 -9.67
CA GLU A 77 -14.72 -5.64 -9.84
C GLU A 77 -15.11 -6.44 -8.58
N LEU A 78 -14.14 -7.11 -7.93
CA LEU A 78 -14.40 -8.07 -6.85
C LEU A 78 -14.02 -7.56 -5.46
N GLY A 79 -13.14 -6.56 -5.37
CA GLY A 79 -12.53 -6.14 -4.13
C GLY A 79 -13.32 -5.09 -3.35
N PRO A 80 -13.00 -4.91 -2.05
CA PRO A 80 -13.63 -3.89 -1.22
C PRO A 80 -13.18 -2.49 -1.64
N LYS A 81 -14.06 -1.51 -1.41
CA LYS A 81 -13.74 -0.09 -1.56
C LYS A 81 -14.38 0.70 -0.43
N LEU A 82 -13.59 1.58 0.19
CA LEU A 82 -14.17 2.68 0.97
C LEU A 82 -14.89 3.65 0.02
N GLN A 83 -16.05 4.12 0.45
CA GLN A 83 -16.88 5.04 -0.31
C GLN A 83 -16.41 6.49 -0.14
N PRO A 84 -16.67 7.36 -1.14
CA PRO A 84 -16.19 8.74 -1.11
C PRO A 84 -16.66 9.50 0.13
N ILE A 85 -15.76 10.28 0.72
CA ILE A 85 -16.06 11.20 1.82
C ILE A 85 -15.97 12.65 1.36
N VAL A 86 -16.63 13.57 2.06
CA VAL A 86 -16.55 15.00 1.76
C VAL A 86 -15.16 15.53 2.14
N SER A 87 -14.34 15.83 1.14
CA SER A 87 -13.00 16.39 1.32
C SER A 87 -12.70 17.41 0.22
N ARG A 88 -11.92 18.43 0.56
CA ARG A 88 -11.38 19.41 -0.42
C ARG A 88 -10.18 18.86 -1.19
N ARG A 89 -9.63 17.72 -0.77
CA ARG A 89 -8.43 17.10 -1.31
C ARG A 89 -8.69 15.63 -1.65
N PRO A 90 -8.04 15.09 -2.70
CA PRO A 90 -8.09 13.66 -2.98
C PRO A 90 -7.59 12.86 -1.77
N ALA A 91 -8.16 11.69 -1.51
CA ALA A 91 -7.62 10.80 -0.49
C ALA A 91 -6.24 10.27 -0.94
N ILE A 92 -5.29 10.16 -0.02
CA ILE A 92 -3.99 9.55 -0.32
C ILE A 92 -4.10 8.05 -0.06
N THR A 93 -3.67 7.22 -1.01
CA THR A 93 -3.47 5.79 -0.76
C THR A 93 -1.99 5.50 -0.60
N LEU A 94 -1.60 4.89 0.52
CA LEU A 94 -0.20 4.52 0.79
C LEU A 94 0.03 3.04 0.51
N GLY A 95 0.52 2.74 -0.69
CA GLY A 95 0.85 1.40 -1.15
C GLY A 95 2.21 0.91 -0.64
N ILE A 96 2.17 -0.11 0.22
CA ILE A 96 3.36 -0.72 0.82
C ILE A 96 3.42 -2.24 0.55
N PRO A 97 4.61 -2.86 0.56
CA PRO A 97 4.73 -4.31 0.38
C PRO A 97 4.07 -5.08 1.52
N TYR A 98 3.14 -5.98 1.20
CA TYR A 98 2.44 -6.79 2.22
C TYR A 98 3.33 -7.84 2.90
N ASP A 99 4.50 -8.15 2.35
CA ASP A 99 5.47 -9.01 3.04
C ASP A 99 6.27 -8.29 4.14
N GLY A 100 5.90 -7.04 4.42
CA GLY A 100 6.32 -6.31 5.61
C GLY A 100 7.77 -5.86 5.59
N ARG A 101 8.19 -5.43 6.77
CA ARG A 101 9.46 -4.75 7.05
C ARG A 101 10.36 -5.63 7.91
N THR A 102 11.62 -5.74 7.52
CA THR A 102 12.59 -6.59 8.25
C THR A 102 13.85 -5.84 8.65
N ARG A 103 14.10 -4.64 8.10
CA ARG A 103 15.37 -3.94 8.32
C ARG A 103 15.24 -2.52 8.81
N THR A 104 14.26 -1.75 8.34
CA THR A 104 14.11 -0.33 8.70
C THR A 104 12.77 -0.08 9.38
N ALA A 105 12.78 0.75 10.42
CA ALA A 105 11.60 1.18 11.16
C ALA A 105 10.54 1.80 10.22
N PRO A 106 9.33 1.23 10.12
CA PRO A 106 8.25 1.77 9.30
C PRO A 106 7.69 3.04 9.93
N ILE A 107 7.53 4.10 9.13
CA ILE A 107 7.03 5.41 9.61
C ILE A 107 5.66 5.80 9.03
N SER A 108 5.13 4.98 8.12
CA SER A 108 3.88 5.25 7.42
C SER A 108 2.65 5.42 8.33
N PRO A 109 2.48 4.71 9.48
CA PRO A 109 1.39 5.01 10.42
C PRO A 109 1.48 6.43 11.00
N VAL A 110 2.67 6.88 11.40
CA VAL A 110 2.90 8.27 11.89
C VAL A 110 2.63 9.28 10.78
N THR A 111 3.06 8.98 9.56
CA THR A 111 2.79 9.82 8.39
C THR A 111 1.29 9.95 8.12
N ALA A 112 0.53 8.86 8.22
CA ALA A 112 -0.92 8.87 8.05
C ALA A 112 -1.62 9.72 9.13
N LEU A 113 -1.22 9.57 10.40
CA LEU A 113 -1.71 10.38 11.51
C LEU A 113 -1.43 11.87 11.30
N LEU A 114 -0.21 12.21 10.86
CA LEU A 114 0.22 13.58 10.62
C LEU A 114 -0.60 14.25 9.49
N LEU A 115 -0.85 13.54 8.39
CA LEU A 115 -1.70 14.02 7.31
C LEU A 115 -3.16 14.18 7.76
N ALA A 116 -3.71 13.20 8.47
CA ALA A 116 -5.08 13.25 8.96
C ALA A 116 -5.29 14.35 10.00
N ALA A 117 -4.27 14.70 10.80
CA ALA A 117 -4.31 15.81 11.75
C ALA A 117 -4.54 17.18 11.08
N VAL A 118 -4.22 17.32 9.78
CA VAL A 118 -4.50 18.52 8.97
C VAL A 118 -5.62 18.31 7.95
N GLY A 119 -6.44 17.27 8.15
CA GLY A 119 -7.63 16.99 7.34
C GLY A 119 -7.34 16.44 5.94
N GLN A 120 -6.17 15.86 5.71
CA GLN A 120 -5.87 15.11 4.49
C GLN A 120 -6.28 13.64 4.68
N PRO A 121 -7.30 13.13 3.95
CA PRO A 121 -7.72 11.74 4.10
C PRO A 121 -6.62 10.78 3.64
N VAL A 122 -6.43 9.69 4.36
CA VAL A 122 -5.45 8.64 4.08
C VAL A 122 -6.12 7.28 4.15
N VAL A 123 -5.94 6.49 3.10
CA VAL A 123 -6.35 5.08 3.03
C VAL A 123 -5.08 4.23 2.98
N MET A 124 -4.98 3.28 3.91
CA MET A 124 -3.95 2.26 3.94
C MET A 124 -4.60 0.89 3.71
N HIS A 125 -3.79 -0.11 3.37
CA HIS A 125 -4.28 -1.45 3.14
C HIS A 125 -3.17 -2.48 3.37
N GLY A 126 -3.58 -3.70 3.71
CA GLY A 126 -2.67 -4.82 3.95
C GLY A 126 -3.34 -5.90 4.79
N GLY A 127 -2.54 -6.77 5.38
CA GLY A 127 -3.03 -7.66 6.44
C GLY A 127 -1.88 -8.38 7.09
N ASP A 128 -2.01 -9.68 7.28
CA ASP A 128 -1.06 -10.48 8.06
C ASP A 128 0.32 -10.64 7.42
N ARG A 129 1.22 -11.25 8.19
CA ARG A 129 2.57 -11.60 7.75
C ARG A 129 2.52 -12.53 6.54
N LEU A 130 3.25 -12.14 5.51
CA LEU A 130 3.34 -12.90 4.26
C LEU A 130 4.80 -13.18 3.85
N PRO A 131 5.02 -14.25 3.07
CA PRO A 131 6.31 -14.51 2.43
C PRO A 131 6.67 -13.42 1.41
N THR A 132 7.95 -13.24 1.09
CA THR A 132 9.09 -14.11 1.47
C THR A 132 9.82 -13.62 2.72
N LYS A 133 9.50 -12.41 3.17
CA LYS A 133 10.20 -11.75 4.27
C LYS A 133 9.65 -12.16 5.64
N TYR A 134 8.34 -12.41 5.74
CA TYR A 134 7.63 -12.51 7.01
C TYR A 134 7.89 -11.29 7.94
N GLY A 135 8.07 -10.12 7.31
CA GLY A 135 8.39 -8.89 8.02
C GLY A 135 7.20 -8.35 8.80
N LEU A 136 7.46 -7.32 9.61
CA LEU A 136 6.45 -6.60 10.38
C LEU A 136 5.42 -5.96 9.43
N PRO A 137 4.14 -6.37 9.48
CA PRO A 137 3.07 -5.74 8.72
C PRO A 137 2.56 -4.47 9.42
N LEU A 138 1.77 -3.65 8.71
CA LEU A 138 1.17 -2.45 9.32
C LEU A 138 0.18 -2.78 10.43
N ILE A 139 -0.51 -3.93 10.33
CA ILE A 139 -1.56 -4.29 11.28
C ILE A 139 -1.01 -4.46 12.70
N ASP A 140 0.14 -5.12 12.86
CA ASP A 140 0.84 -5.27 14.14
C ASP A 140 1.24 -3.91 14.74
N ILE A 141 1.64 -2.95 13.89
CA ILE A 141 2.02 -1.60 14.35
C ILE A 141 0.78 -0.84 14.84
N TRP A 142 -0.32 -0.88 14.08
CA TRP A 142 -1.57 -0.24 14.48
C TRP A 142 -2.12 -0.83 15.78
N GLN A 143 -2.10 -2.15 15.94
CA GLN A 143 -2.52 -2.82 17.18
C GLN A 143 -1.64 -2.40 18.37
N GLY A 144 -0.32 -2.32 18.19
CA GLY A 144 0.59 -1.80 19.22
C GLY A 144 0.33 -0.34 19.58
N LEU A 145 -0.22 0.45 18.66
CA LEU A 145 -0.69 1.82 18.90
C LEU A 145 -2.12 1.91 19.45
N GLY A 146 -2.75 0.77 19.77
CA GLY A 146 -4.10 0.71 20.34
C GLY A 146 -5.22 0.84 19.30
N VAL A 147 -4.96 0.53 18.04
CA VAL A 147 -5.93 0.56 16.93
C VAL A 147 -6.03 -0.82 16.29
N ASP A 148 -7.09 -1.56 16.60
CA ASP A 148 -7.30 -2.89 16.02
C ASP A 148 -8.27 -2.86 14.83
N TRP A 149 -7.74 -2.88 13.62
CA TRP A 149 -8.55 -2.94 12.39
C TRP A 149 -9.10 -4.33 12.08
N THR A 150 -8.58 -5.39 12.70
CA THR A 150 -8.89 -6.78 12.34
C THR A 150 -10.29 -7.23 12.71
N VAL A 151 -10.93 -6.49 13.61
CA VAL A 151 -12.26 -6.78 14.14
C VAL A 151 -13.35 -5.96 13.44
N LEU A 152 -13.00 -4.92 12.69
CA LEU A 152 -13.97 -3.99 12.12
C LEU A 152 -14.50 -4.48 10.77
N PRO A 153 -15.82 -4.74 10.62
CA PRO A 153 -16.41 -4.93 9.31
C PRO A 153 -16.19 -3.69 8.41
N LEU A 154 -16.18 -3.88 7.08
CA LEU A 154 -15.92 -2.78 6.13
C LEU A 154 -16.82 -1.55 6.35
N ALA A 155 -18.09 -1.74 6.71
CA ALA A 155 -19.01 -0.66 7.02
C ALA A 155 -18.59 0.16 8.26
N LYS A 156 -17.96 -0.46 9.26
CA LYS A 156 -17.41 0.24 10.43
C LYS A 156 -16.08 0.90 10.10
N THR A 157 -15.24 0.27 9.28
CA THR A 157 -14.05 0.92 8.72
C THR A 157 -14.42 2.20 7.95
N GLN A 158 -15.50 2.18 7.18
CA GLN A 158 -16.04 3.37 6.52
C GLN A 158 -16.42 4.47 7.51
N GLN A 159 -17.11 4.13 8.60
CA GLN A 159 -17.46 5.10 9.66
C GLN A 159 -16.22 5.72 10.31
N VAL A 160 -15.17 4.92 10.56
CA VAL A 160 -13.90 5.43 11.08
C VAL A 160 -13.23 6.36 10.08
N PHE A 161 -13.21 6.00 8.80
CA PHE A 161 -12.62 6.83 7.76
C PHE A 161 -13.33 8.18 7.59
N GLU A 162 -14.66 8.19 7.63
CA GLU A 162 -15.48 9.41 7.56
C GLU A 162 -15.21 10.37 8.72
N GLN A 163 -15.00 9.87 9.92
CA GLN A 163 -14.84 10.70 11.12
C GLN A 163 -13.40 11.15 11.34
N THR A 164 -12.43 10.25 11.11
CA THR A 164 -11.03 10.49 11.49
C THR A 164 -10.16 10.92 10.32
N GLY A 165 -10.59 10.63 9.10
CA GLY A 165 -9.79 10.76 7.88
C GLY A 165 -8.82 9.61 7.64
N ILE A 166 -8.78 8.57 8.48
CA ILE A 166 -7.92 7.39 8.31
C ILE A 166 -8.76 6.14 8.08
N GLY A 167 -8.51 5.46 6.96
CA GLY A 167 -9.12 4.19 6.62
C GLY A 167 -8.06 3.10 6.46
N PHE A 168 -8.39 1.88 6.87
CA PHE A 168 -7.51 0.72 6.67
C PHE A 168 -8.32 -0.46 6.13
N ILE A 169 -7.97 -0.93 4.92
CA ILE A 169 -8.54 -2.14 4.35
C ILE A 169 -7.70 -3.34 4.81
N TYR A 170 -8.24 -4.12 5.73
CA TYR A 170 -7.65 -5.35 6.25
C TYR A 170 -8.09 -6.53 5.40
N LEU A 171 -7.21 -6.99 4.50
CA LEU A 171 -7.54 -7.96 3.45
C LEU A 171 -8.15 -9.27 3.97
N PRO A 172 -7.63 -9.91 5.03
CA PRO A 172 -8.19 -11.17 5.52
C PRO A 172 -9.70 -11.10 5.86
N GLN A 173 -10.16 -9.94 6.32
CA GLN A 173 -11.58 -9.71 6.66
C GLN A 173 -12.35 -9.05 5.52
N HIS A 174 -11.78 -8.05 4.84
CA HIS A 174 -12.49 -7.21 3.88
C HIS A 174 -12.42 -7.75 2.45
N PHE A 175 -11.45 -8.62 2.14
CA PHE A 175 -11.29 -9.23 0.84
C PHE A 175 -10.95 -10.74 0.93
N PRO A 176 -11.86 -11.57 1.48
CA PRO A 176 -11.60 -12.98 1.77
C PRO A 176 -11.26 -13.84 0.53
N LEU A 177 -11.61 -13.37 -0.68
CA LEU A 177 -11.22 -14.04 -1.93
C LEU A 177 -9.69 -14.10 -2.14
N THR A 178 -8.94 -13.25 -1.44
CA THR A 178 -7.47 -13.26 -1.48
C THR A 178 -6.83 -14.31 -0.58
N ASN A 179 -7.59 -14.91 0.36
CA ASN A 179 -7.04 -15.80 1.39
C ASN A 179 -6.39 -17.06 0.79
N SER A 180 -7.03 -17.69 -0.20
CA SER A 180 -6.46 -18.84 -0.90
C SER A 180 -5.16 -18.48 -1.64
N ILE A 181 -5.09 -17.28 -2.22
CA ILE A 181 -3.88 -16.78 -2.87
C ILE A 181 -2.76 -16.57 -1.86
N TRP A 182 -3.08 -16.11 -0.65
CA TRP A 182 -2.12 -15.94 0.43
C TRP A 182 -1.56 -17.29 0.90
N GLU A 183 -2.41 -18.31 1.06
CA GLU A 183 -1.98 -19.68 1.36
C GLU A 183 -1.04 -20.22 0.28
N TYR A 184 -1.35 -20.01 -1.02
CA TYR A 184 -0.46 -20.43 -2.10
C TYR A 184 0.86 -19.66 -2.10
N ARG A 185 0.83 -18.36 -1.79
CA ARG A 185 2.06 -17.56 -1.65
C ARG A 185 2.97 -18.15 -0.58
N ASP A 186 2.39 -18.53 0.57
CA ASP A 186 3.11 -19.15 1.69
C ASP A 186 3.78 -20.46 1.27
N GLN A 187 3.03 -21.37 0.65
CA GLN A 187 3.56 -22.64 0.14
C GLN A 187 4.66 -22.45 -0.93
N LEU A 188 4.53 -21.43 -1.79
CA LEU A 188 5.49 -21.15 -2.86
C LEU A 188 6.76 -20.42 -2.37
N GLY A 189 6.69 -19.68 -1.27
CA GLY A 189 7.82 -18.92 -0.71
C GLY A 189 8.37 -17.82 -1.64
N LYS A 190 7.58 -17.33 -2.61
CA LYS A 190 7.99 -16.30 -3.59
C LYS A 190 6.91 -15.24 -3.78
N ARG A 191 7.33 -14.01 -4.12
CA ARG A 191 6.40 -12.92 -4.47
C ARG A 191 5.80 -13.14 -5.87
N PRO A 192 4.49 -13.34 -6.04
CA PRO A 192 3.89 -13.36 -7.37
C PRO A 192 3.79 -11.94 -7.94
N PRO A 193 3.48 -11.79 -9.24
CA PRO A 193 3.14 -10.49 -9.84
C PRO A 193 2.06 -9.70 -9.11
N LEU A 194 1.08 -10.38 -8.49
CA LEU A 194 0.07 -9.74 -7.63
C LEU A 194 0.70 -8.89 -6.52
N ALA A 195 1.83 -9.31 -5.93
CA ALA A 195 2.53 -8.53 -4.91
C ALA A 195 3.14 -7.23 -5.45
N THR A 196 3.33 -7.11 -6.76
CA THR A 196 3.73 -5.86 -7.42
C THR A 196 2.52 -4.98 -7.71
N MET A 197 1.42 -5.57 -8.19
CA MET A 197 0.15 -4.87 -8.40
C MET A 197 -0.42 -4.29 -7.10
N GLU A 198 -0.35 -5.05 -6.00
CA GLU A 198 -0.84 -4.65 -4.66
C GLU A 198 -0.25 -3.31 -4.19
N LEU A 199 0.94 -2.92 -4.67
CA LEU A 199 1.57 -1.64 -4.33
C LEU A 199 0.87 -0.42 -4.94
N ILE A 200 0.12 -0.60 -6.02
CA ILE A 200 -0.61 0.48 -6.72
C ILE A 200 -2.13 0.28 -6.67
N TRP A 201 -2.61 -0.68 -5.86
CA TRP A 201 -4.03 -0.86 -5.64
C TRP A 201 -4.60 0.30 -4.82
N CYS A 202 -5.77 0.79 -5.23
CA CYS A 202 -6.49 1.86 -4.55
C CYS A 202 -7.88 1.36 -4.14
N PRO A 203 -8.09 0.92 -2.89
CA PRO A 203 -9.39 0.47 -2.42
C PRO A 203 -10.26 1.63 -1.92
N TYR A 204 -10.37 2.68 -2.73
CA TYR A 204 -11.19 3.86 -2.48
C TYR A 204 -11.90 4.27 -3.76
N ALA A 205 -13.21 4.52 -3.67
CA ALA A 205 -14.04 4.82 -4.84
C ALA A 205 -14.06 6.31 -5.24
N GLY A 206 -13.47 7.20 -4.43
CA GLY A 206 -13.42 8.65 -4.69
C GLY A 206 -12.15 9.12 -5.41
N ASP A 207 -11.99 10.45 -5.53
CA ASP A 207 -10.76 11.05 -6.06
C ASP A 207 -9.57 10.70 -5.15
N ALA A 208 -8.54 10.08 -5.74
CA ALA A 208 -7.43 9.52 -5.01
C ALA A 208 -6.09 9.95 -5.59
N HIS A 209 -5.12 10.11 -4.71
CA HIS A 209 -3.71 10.22 -5.05
C HIS A 209 -3.00 8.94 -4.63
N VAL A 210 -2.63 8.11 -5.61
CA VAL A 210 -1.98 6.82 -5.37
C VAL A 210 -0.48 7.03 -5.12
N ILE A 211 -0.01 6.68 -3.94
CA ILE A 211 1.40 6.75 -3.58
C ILE A 211 1.92 5.33 -3.40
N ALA A 212 2.93 4.95 -4.18
CA ALA A 212 3.43 3.58 -4.19
C ALA A 212 4.95 3.54 -4.05
N GLY A 213 5.42 2.59 -3.25
CA GLY A 213 6.83 2.26 -3.15
C GLY A 213 7.34 1.32 -4.23
N PHE A 214 8.61 1.41 -4.59
CA PHE A 214 9.30 0.40 -5.41
C PHE A 214 10.79 0.30 -5.07
N VAL A 215 11.44 -0.79 -5.52
CA VAL A 215 12.90 -1.01 -5.34
C VAL A 215 13.65 -0.93 -6.66
N HIS A 216 13.13 -1.58 -7.70
CA HIS A 216 13.82 -1.73 -8.98
C HIS A 216 13.23 -0.76 -10.02
N PRO A 217 14.05 0.00 -10.77
CA PRO A 217 13.57 0.96 -11.76
C PRO A 217 12.56 0.41 -12.79
N PRO A 218 12.66 -0.84 -13.29
CA PRO A 218 11.65 -1.36 -14.22
C PRO A 218 10.22 -1.42 -13.63
N THR A 219 10.08 -1.57 -12.32
CA THR A 219 8.77 -1.57 -11.64
C THR A 219 8.05 -0.24 -11.79
N GLU A 220 8.80 0.84 -11.79
CA GLU A 220 8.25 2.19 -11.95
C GLU A 220 7.59 2.38 -13.32
N GLY A 221 8.24 1.93 -14.39
CA GLY A 221 7.67 1.98 -15.75
C GLY A 221 6.40 1.13 -15.87
N MET A 222 6.37 -0.05 -15.23
CA MET A 222 5.16 -0.89 -15.19
C MET A 222 4.00 -0.17 -14.48
N PHE A 223 4.29 0.53 -13.37
CA PHE A 223 3.27 1.31 -12.65
C PHE A 223 2.73 2.47 -13.48
N GLN A 224 3.59 3.22 -14.17
CA GLN A 224 3.16 4.33 -15.03
C GLN A 224 2.20 3.84 -16.13
N ILE A 225 2.55 2.74 -16.81
CA ILE A 225 1.70 2.13 -17.84
C ILE A 225 0.37 1.65 -17.23
N ALA A 226 0.43 0.92 -16.11
CA ALA A 226 -0.77 0.38 -15.46
C ALA A 226 -1.74 1.48 -15.02
N LEU A 227 -1.23 2.49 -14.33
CA LEU A 227 -2.00 3.63 -13.84
C LEU A 227 -2.55 4.47 -15.01
N GLY A 228 -1.76 4.70 -16.07
CA GLY A 228 -2.20 5.39 -17.27
C GLY A 228 -3.34 4.68 -18.00
N LEU A 229 -3.25 3.36 -18.20
CA LEU A 229 -4.32 2.54 -18.78
C LEU A 229 -5.60 2.54 -17.93
N ARG A 230 -5.46 2.76 -16.63
CA ARG A 230 -6.54 2.88 -15.65
C ARG A 230 -7.09 4.31 -15.51
N GLY A 231 -6.52 5.28 -16.23
CA GLY A 231 -6.92 6.69 -16.13
C GLY A 231 -6.55 7.36 -14.80
N VAL A 232 -5.62 6.77 -14.03
CA VAL A 232 -5.15 7.37 -12.77
C VAL A 232 -4.14 8.46 -13.09
N THR A 233 -4.53 9.71 -12.86
CA THR A 233 -3.73 10.89 -13.21
C THR A 233 -2.94 11.49 -12.05
N LYS A 234 -3.26 11.12 -10.80
CA LYS A 234 -2.56 11.58 -9.60
C LYS A 234 -1.83 10.42 -8.94
N PHE A 235 -0.53 10.33 -9.17
CA PHE A 235 0.31 9.34 -8.50
C PHE A 235 1.69 9.87 -8.12
N THR A 236 2.29 9.22 -7.13
CA THR A 236 3.68 9.42 -6.69
C THR A 236 4.34 8.06 -6.53
N LEU A 237 5.45 7.83 -7.23
CA LEU A 237 6.21 6.58 -7.11
C LEU A 237 7.52 6.88 -6.38
N VAL A 238 7.74 6.19 -5.26
CA VAL A 238 8.90 6.42 -4.38
C VAL A 238 9.82 5.23 -4.45
N LYS A 239 11.12 5.43 -4.75
CA LYS A 239 12.14 4.40 -4.55
C LYS A 239 12.51 4.28 -3.07
N GLY A 240 11.52 3.88 -2.28
CA GLY A 240 11.57 3.96 -0.83
C GLY A 240 12.32 2.82 -0.17
N LEU A 241 12.35 2.87 1.15
CA LEU A 241 12.96 1.83 1.95
C LEU A 241 12.19 0.51 1.75
N GLU A 242 12.91 -0.55 1.44
CA GLU A 242 12.40 -1.92 1.25
C GLU A 242 11.19 -2.09 0.32
N GLY A 243 10.96 -1.13 -0.58
CA GLY A 243 9.84 -1.10 -1.53
C GLY A 243 8.58 -0.43 -1.00
N SER A 244 8.63 0.20 0.17
CA SER A 244 7.56 1.05 0.70
C SER A 244 7.61 2.47 0.12
N CYS A 245 6.63 3.29 0.49
CA CYS A 245 6.61 4.72 0.26
C CYS A 245 7.44 5.53 1.29
N ASP A 246 8.16 4.90 2.23
CA ASP A 246 8.99 5.66 3.19
C ASP A 246 10.29 6.13 2.53
N LEU A 247 10.56 7.43 2.61
CA LEU A 247 11.75 8.06 2.03
C LEU A 247 13.01 7.63 2.80
N PRO A 248 14.11 7.28 2.09
CA PRO A 248 15.39 7.04 2.71
C PRO A 248 15.99 8.34 3.25
N ARG A 249 16.74 8.23 4.34
CA ARG A 249 17.61 9.30 4.87
C ARG A 249 19.10 9.05 4.58
N ASP A 250 19.50 7.80 4.39
CA ASP A 250 20.89 7.40 4.12
C ASP A 250 21.37 7.64 2.67
N ARG A 251 20.47 8.05 1.78
CA ARG A 251 20.74 8.34 0.37
C ARG A 251 19.76 9.35 -0.19
N THR A 252 20.06 9.88 -1.37
CA THR A 252 19.10 10.68 -2.15
C THR A 252 17.81 9.89 -2.37
N ALA A 253 16.69 10.48 -1.98
CA ALA A 253 15.38 9.96 -2.30
C ALA A 253 15.08 10.23 -3.78
N ILE A 254 14.67 9.17 -4.50
CA ILE A 254 14.31 9.22 -5.91
C ILE A 254 12.80 9.05 -5.99
N ILE A 255 12.11 10.05 -6.52
CA ILE A 255 10.65 10.10 -6.59
C ILE A 255 10.22 10.45 -8.02
N SER A 256 9.20 9.77 -8.53
CA SER A 256 8.49 10.16 -9.75
C SER A 256 7.13 10.72 -9.42
N LEU A 257 6.82 11.88 -9.98
CA LEU A 257 5.55 12.57 -9.82
C LEU A 257 4.78 12.48 -11.14
N SER A 258 3.50 12.12 -11.09
CA SER A 258 2.63 12.25 -12.25
C SER A 258 2.58 13.71 -12.70
N SER A 259 2.96 14.00 -13.96
CA SER A 259 2.80 15.33 -14.54
C SER A 259 1.34 15.58 -14.95
N SER A 260 1.04 16.78 -15.45
CA SER A 260 -0.31 17.13 -15.90
C SER A 260 -0.85 16.09 -16.90
N VAL A 261 -2.18 15.91 -16.91
CA VAL A 261 -2.96 14.92 -17.70
C VAL A 261 -2.55 14.83 -19.18
N ALA A 262 -1.93 15.85 -19.75
CA ALA A 262 -1.53 15.91 -21.15
C ALA A 262 -0.21 15.20 -21.49
N SER A 263 0.65 14.85 -20.52
CA SER A 263 1.94 14.19 -20.79
C SER A 263 2.07 12.87 -20.04
N GLN A 264 2.51 11.83 -20.74
CA GLN A 264 2.86 10.54 -20.12
C GLN A 264 4.22 10.57 -19.41
N GLU A 265 4.90 11.72 -19.38
CA GLU A 265 6.19 11.86 -18.72
C GLU A 265 5.98 12.11 -17.22
N VAL A 266 6.76 11.43 -16.38
CA VAL A 266 6.83 11.71 -14.95
C VAL A 266 7.88 12.76 -14.66
N GLU A 267 7.59 13.68 -13.77
CA GLU A 267 8.60 14.58 -13.23
C GLU A 267 9.47 13.80 -12.24
N ARG A 268 10.80 13.87 -12.41
CA ARG A 268 11.76 13.21 -11.53
C ARG A 268 12.24 14.17 -10.46
N LEU A 269 11.91 13.87 -9.21
CA LEU A 269 12.37 14.61 -8.04
C LEU A 269 13.50 13.84 -7.32
N HIS A 270 14.58 14.56 -7.02
CA HIS A 270 15.69 14.09 -6.20
C HIS A 270 15.77 14.93 -4.92
N LEU A 271 15.51 14.30 -3.77
CA LEU A 271 15.64 14.98 -2.49
C LEU A 271 16.84 14.43 -1.74
N VAL A 272 17.79 15.31 -1.42
CA VAL A 272 19.00 14.95 -0.68
C VAL A 272 18.81 15.31 0.79
N PRO A 273 18.74 14.35 1.73
CA PRO A 273 18.38 14.61 3.12
C PRO A 273 19.26 15.66 3.83
N ARG A 274 20.57 15.69 3.52
CA ARG A 274 21.53 16.64 4.10
C ARG A 274 21.23 18.10 3.74
N ASP A 275 20.61 18.33 2.57
CA ASP A 275 20.28 19.69 2.11
C ASP A 275 19.13 20.28 2.95
N TYR A 276 18.44 19.43 3.72
CA TYR A 276 17.36 19.78 4.65
C TYR A 276 17.75 19.55 6.12
N GLY A 277 19.04 19.40 6.42
CA GLY A 277 19.54 19.26 7.79
C GLY A 277 19.40 17.88 8.43
N PHE A 278 19.02 16.84 7.67
CA PHE A 278 18.90 15.49 8.20
C PHE A 278 20.22 14.72 8.19
N THR A 279 20.45 13.94 9.25
CA THR A 279 21.53 12.95 9.28
C THR A 279 21.22 11.79 8.32
N THR A 280 22.28 11.16 7.80
CA THR A 280 22.16 10.13 6.75
C THR A 280 22.05 8.71 7.30
N LYS A 281 21.21 8.49 8.30
CA LYS A 281 20.97 7.13 8.86
C LYS A 281 19.48 6.81 8.85
N ASN A 282 19.14 5.65 8.31
CA ASN A 282 17.82 5.07 8.50
C ASN A 282 17.76 4.38 9.86
N VAL A 283 16.64 4.50 10.55
CA VAL A 283 16.42 3.81 11.83
C VAL A 283 16.24 2.31 11.55
N PRO A 284 17.06 1.43 12.15
CA PRO A 284 16.89 -0.01 12.01
C PRO A 284 15.59 -0.47 12.69
N LEU A 285 15.00 -1.55 12.20
CA LEU A 285 13.86 -2.18 12.86
C LEU A 285 14.37 -3.07 14.01
N GLY A 286 13.95 -2.76 15.23
CA GLY A 286 14.08 -3.61 16.42
C GLY A 286 12.91 -4.59 16.55
N THR A 287 12.48 -4.88 17.78
CA THR A 287 11.23 -5.62 18.01
C THR A 287 10.00 -4.73 17.72
N THR A 288 8.81 -5.35 17.62
CA THR A 288 7.56 -4.60 17.47
C THR A 288 7.32 -3.69 18.66
N GLU A 289 7.60 -4.16 19.88
CA GLU A 289 7.43 -3.42 21.13
C GLU A 289 8.37 -2.21 21.19
N GLU A 290 9.64 -2.39 20.79
CA GLU A 290 10.62 -1.31 20.70
C GLU A 290 10.17 -0.25 19.68
N LEU A 291 9.72 -0.66 18.50
CA LEU A 291 9.21 0.27 17.49
C LEU A 291 8.00 1.05 18.00
N VAL A 292 7.03 0.37 18.64
CA VAL A 292 5.82 1.01 19.18
C VAL A 292 6.22 2.02 20.27
N ALA A 293 7.13 1.66 21.16
CA ALA A 293 7.63 2.58 22.18
C ALA A 293 8.32 3.80 21.55
N ASP A 294 9.12 3.62 20.50
CA ASP A 294 9.75 4.73 19.79
C ASP A 294 8.74 5.60 19.04
N ILE A 295 7.69 5.01 18.46
CA ILE A 295 6.58 5.79 17.87
C ILE A 295 5.88 6.62 18.95
N GLN A 296 5.63 6.06 20.14
CA GLN A 296 5.01 6.82 21.24
C GLN A 296 5.87 8.02 21.67
N LYS A 297 7.20 7.89 21.70
CA LYS A 297 8.12 9.03 21.93
C LYS A 297 7.99 10.09 20.83
N VAL A 298 7.89 9.68 19.57
CA VAL A 298 7.65 10.60 18.45
C VAL A 298 6.31 11.35 18.62
N LEU A 299 5.25 10.65 19.03
CA LEU A 299 3.95 11.26 19.28
C LEU A 299 3.96 12.20 20.50
N ALA A 300 4.83 11.95 21.48
CA ALA A 300 5.07 12.83 22.61
C ALA A 300 5.96 14.05 22.28
N GLY A 301 6.41 14.19 21.02
CA GLY A 301 7.27 15.30 20.60
C GLY A 301 8.73 15.14 21.03
N GLU A 302 9.14 13.95 21.49
CA GLU A 302 10.51 13.73 21.96
C GLU A 302 11.52 13.71 20.79
N PRO A 303 12.70 14.33 20.95
CA PRO A 303 13.73 14.30 19.93
C PRO A 303 14.32 12.89 19.79
N GLY A 304 14.62 12.48 18.57
CA GLY A 304 15.25 11.18 18.30
C GLY A 304 15.36 10.87 16.81
N GLU A 305 16.04 9.78 16.48
CA GLU A 305 16.24 9.39 15.07
C GLU A 305 14.93 8.99 14.38
N LEU A 306 13.96 8.42 15.10
CA LEU A 306 12.64 8.15 14.53
C LEU A 306 11.84 9.43 14.31
N MET A 307 11.96 10.42 15.20
CA MET A 307 11.38 11.77 15.02
C MET A 307 11.92 12.43 13.75
N GLN A 308 13.23 12.38 13.52
CA GLN A 308 13.83 12.89 12.28
C GLN A 308 13.30 12.17 11.02
N THR A 309 13.01 10.87 11.12
CA THR A 309 12.37 10.10 10.03
C THR A 309 10.91 10.53 9.81
N ALA A 310 10.18 10.82 10.89
CA ALA A 310 8.81 11.33 10.86
C ALA A 310 8.75 12.72 10.21
N LEU A 311 9.65 13.64 10.57
CA LEU A 311 9.76 14.96 9.98
C LEU A 311 10.06 14.88 8.47
N TRP A 312 11.06 14.06 8.09
CA TRP A 312 11.45 13.89 6.69
C TRP A 312 10.30 13.40 5.80
N ASN A 313 9.55 12.39 6.26
CA ASN A 313 8.43 11.85 5.50
C ASN A 313 7.19 12.76 5.60
N GLY A 314 6.86 13.24 6.80
CA GLY A 314 5.73 14.13 7.05
C GLY A 314 5.82 15.41 6.23
N GLY A 315 6.98 16.06 6.22
CA GLY A 315 7.18 17.27 5.44
C GLY A 315 7.05 17.05 3.94
N PHE A 316 7.60 15.94 3.43
CA PHE A 316 7.42 15.57 2.02
C PHE A 316 5.95 15.35 1.67
N TYR A 317 5.20 14.61 2.50
CA TYR A 317 3.81 14.30 2.20
C TYR A 317 2.86 15.48 2.43
N LEU A 318 3.17 16.40 3.35
CA LEU A 318 2.48 17.69 3.49
C LEU A 318 2.68 18.57 2.26
N TRP A 319 3.91 18.67 1.75
CA TRP A 319 4.17 19.35 0.48
C TRP A 319 3.46 18.66 -0.68
N ARG A 320 3.60 17.33 -0.78
CA ARG A 320 3.09 16.58 -1.91
C ARG A 320 1.57 16.55 -1.98
N SER A 321 0.87 16.68 -0.85
CA SER A 321 -0.59 16.83 -0.77
C SER A 321 -1.08 18.26 -1.05
N GLY A 322 -0.19 19.21 -1.32
CA GLY A 322 -0.52 20.61 -1.56
C GLY A 322 -0.96 21.36 -0.30
N ILE A 323 -0.63 20.84 0.89
CA ILE A 323 -0.89 21.50 2.17
C ILE A 323 0.19 22.54 2.45
N CYS A 324 1.43 22.22 2.07
CA CYS A 324 2.57 23.12 2.10
C CYS A 324 3.06 23.38 0.67
N ARG A 325 3.67 24.55 0.43
CA ARG A 325 4.13 24.99 -0.89
C ARG A 325 5.41 24.29 -1.33
N ASP A 326 6.24 23.90 -0.37
CA ASP A 326 7.56 23.32 -0.57
C ASP A 326 8.00 22.45 0.62
N MET A 327 9.16 21.79 0.46
CA MET A 327 9.73 20.92 1.48
C MET A 327 10.06 21.65 2.80
N PRO A 328 10.71 22.83 2.81
CA PRO A 328 10.95 23.57 4.06
C PRO A 328 9.67 23.90 4.85
N GLU A 329 8.60 24.39 4.19
CA GLU A 329 7.32 24.64 4.85
C GLU A 329 6.69 23.34 5.35
N GLY A 330 6.80 22.25 4.58
CA GLY A 330 6.37 20.91 5.00
C GLY A 330 7.07 20.45 6.27
N LEU A 331 8.39 20.60 6.35
CA LEU A 331 9.19 20.22 7.51
C LEU A 331 8.81 21.01 8.75
N ALA A 332 8.70 22.34 8.62
CA ALA A 332 8.28 23.21 9.72
C ALA A 332 6.87 22.85 10.22
N LYS A 333 5.94 22.55 9.30
CA LYS A 333 4.58 22.15 9.67
C LYS A 333 4.53 20.76 10.30
N ALA A 334 5.34 19.81 9.84
CA ALA A 334 5.45 18.49 10.45
C ALA A 334 5.98 18.59 11.89
N GLU A 335 6.99 19.44 12.12
CA GLU A 335 7.54 19.71 13.45
C GLU A 335 6.51 20.33 14.37
N GLU A 336 5.78 21.35 13.91
CA GLU A 336 4.68 21.97 14.64
C GLU A 336 3.64 20.92 15.10
N LEU A 337 3.17 20.07 14.18
CA LEU A 337 2.12 19.08 14.45
C LEU A 337 2.57 17.98 15.43
N LEU A 338 3.82 17.55 15.35
CA LEU A 338 4.38 16.51 16.22
C LEU A 338 4.68 17.06 17.62
N THR A 339 5.14 18.31 17.73
CA THR A 339 5.51 18.92 19.01
C THR A 339 4.34 19.54 19.77
N ASN A 340 3.30 20.01 19.07
CA ASN A 340 2.09 20.57 19.71
C ASN A 340 1.05 19.50 20.11
N GLY A 341 1.33 18.22 19.86
CA GLY A 341 0.47 17.10 20.22
C GLY A 341 -0.70 16.82 19.27
N ALA A 342 -0.83 17.53 18.13
CA ALA A 342 -1.92 17.30 17.18
C ALA A 342 -1.91 15.87 16.59
N VAL A 343 -0.73 15.32 16.31
CA VAL A 343 -0.61 13.94 15.81
C VAL A 343 -0.99 12.93 16.89
N ALA A 344 -0.60 13.16 18.15
CA ALA A 344 -1.00 12.31 19.27
C ALA A 344 -2.52 12.35 19.52
N ALA A 345 -3.13 13.54 19.46
CA ALA A 345 -4.58 13.70 19.56
C ALA A 345 -5.31 12.95 18.46
N LYS A 346 -4.78 12.95 17.22
CA LYS A 346 -5.35 12.17 16.11
C LYS A 346 -5.27 10.66 16.35
N LEU A 347 -4.20 10.15 16.96
CA LEU A 347 -4.13 8.73 17.35
C LEU A 347 -5.16 8.41 18.43
N GLN A 348 -5.30 9.28 19.43
CA GLN A 348 -6.28 9.08 20.51
C GLN A 348 -7.71 9.06 19.96
N GLU A 349 -8.07 10.01 19.10
CA GLU A 349 -9.36 10.05 18.39
C GLU A 349 -9.62 8.75 17.62
N LEU A 350 -8.64 8.30 16.82
CA LEU A 350 -8.72 7.07 16.04
C LEU A 350 -8.92 5.84 16.93
N SER A 351 -8.08 5.69 17.95
CA SER A 351 -8.13 4.55 18.88
C SER A 351 -9.45 4.51 19.65
N GLN A 352 -9.92 5.64 20.18
CA GLN A 352 -11.20 5.71 20.89
C GLN A 352 -12.37 5.31 19.99
N LEU A 353 -12.41 5.83 18.77
CA LEU A 353 -13.49 5.51 17.84
C LEU A 353 -13.47 4.03 17.45
N VAL A 354 -12.31 3.48 17.08
CA VAL A 354 -12.16 2.05 16.74
C VAL A 354 -12.61 1.18 17.91
N ASN A 355 -12.12 1.45 19.12
CA ASN A 355 -12.50 0.67 20.31
C ASN A 355 -14.00 0.77 20.63
N SER A 356 -14.62 1.94 20.46
CA SER A 356 -16.06 2.12 20.66
C SER A 356 -16.90 1.31 19.67
N LEU A 357 -16.47 1.25 18.41
CA LEU A 357 -17.17 0.52 17.35
C LEU A 357 -16.96 -1.00 17.46
N SER A 358 -15.81 -1.43 17.96
CA SER A 358 -15.51 -2.84 18.26
C SER A 358 -16.33 -3.35 19.44
N ALA A 359 -16.45 -2.57 20.53
CA ALA A 359 -17.23 -2.95 21.71
C ALA A 359 -18.74 -3.04 21.41
N ALA A 360 -19.25 -2.22 20.49
CA ALA A 360 -20.62 -2.29 20.02
C ALA A 360 -20.89 -3.52 19.12
N PHE A 361 -19.85 -4.27 18.75
CA PHE A 361 -19.89 -5.45 17.89
C PHE A 361 -19.34 -6.67 18.65
N VAL A 362 -19.98 -7.04 19.75
CA VAL A 362 -19.87 -8.41 20.29
C VAL A 362 -20.97 -9.22 19.61
N PRO A 363 -20.66 -10.16 18.70
CA PRO A 363 -21.67 -11.04 18.14
C PRO A 363 -22.24 -11.90 19.28
N VAL A 364 -23.56 -11.86 19.45
CA VAL A 364 -24.31 -12.78 20.32
C VAL A 364 -24.31 -14.17 19.72
#